data_AF-A0A1M6CNY1-F1
#
_entry.id   AF-A0A1M6CNY1-F1
#
_cell.length_a   1.000
_cell.length_b   1.000
_cell.length_c   1.000
_cell.angle_alpha   90.00
_cell.angle_beta   90.00
_cell.angle_gamma   90.00
#
_symmetry.space_group_name_H-M   'P 1'
#
loop_
_entity.id
_entity.type
_entity.pdbx_description
1 polymer ?
#
loop_
_entity_poly.entity_id
_entity_poly.type
_entity_poly.pdbx_seq_one_letter_code
_entity_poly.pdbx_strand_id
1 'polypeptide(L)'
;MKKNLGVAIAGIAMLALVGCIGVQHGEIIENADVEVETSQVVTIANPWSDCTEEEAYVDAPNGFTAPEGATNVRWSMLKDDPSEYALGPMVQMTFDLDGSSFTAREQATTGEEVTDISGMHYDWIYSSDVTLANWAGGQMPAKTFLYLGEDEQAELCTWFDIETGYSYSIGVAAKDLDGFDIQAIAEQIYDPAKQIGANMPDDEVIDAATINATENSIGAMKMYSEESAPEIDITGCDTFTQIVDQKLSKGMGYANVTLNGEDVLLVCSMAYDNLDGNMAAIDATIFMYKDGVPCEVGKVCSGGTAYPLTVVDGKLITGSNHWICKYVLSGDKLMIMEKASVVYDEYGDGTYFYESEDGGDYSAMSSADSEEVFDQLIDEMFAGEVVNFSVVE
;
A
#
# COMPACT_ATOMS: atom_id res chain seq x y z
N MET A 1 -22.47 62.47 7.28
CA MET A 1 -23.70 62.80 8.05
C MET A 1 -24.50 61.51 8.14
N LYS A 2 -24.54 60.79 9.27
CA LYS A 2 -25.53 60.93 10.38
C LYS A 2 -26.97 61.00 9.82
N LYS A 3 -27.91 60.08 10.10
CA LYS A 3 -28.32 59.42 11.36
C LYS A 3 -29.36 58.30 11.05
N ASN A 4 -29.26 57.13 11.71
CA ASN A 4 -30.16 56.55 12.74
C ASN A 4 -31.61 56.21 12.30
N LEU A 5 -32.34 55.21 12.81
CA LEU A 5 -32.21 54.09 13.75
C LEU A 5 -33.64 53.49 13.82
N GLY A 6 -33.82 52.18 13.96
CA GLY A 6 -35.15 51.58 14.15
C GLY A 6 -35.10 50.12 14.56
N VAL A 7 -34.85 49.89 15.85
CA VAL A 7 -34.84 48.61 16.57
C VAL A 7 -36.26 48.11 16.80
N ALA A 8 -36.48 46.78 16.79
CA ALA A 8 -37.58 46.14 17.52
C ALA A 8 -37.05 44.88 18.25
N ILE A 9 -37.17 44.91 19.58
CA ILE A 9 -36.87 43.86 20.55
C ILE A 9 -38.20 43.44 21.20
N ALA A 10 -38.42 42.14 21.37
CA ALA A 10 -39.23 41.49 22.43
C ALA A 10 -38.78 40.01 22.42
N GLY A 11 -38.27 39.34 23.48
CA GLY A 11 -38.54 39.40 24.92
C GLY A 11 -39.84 38.64 25.22
N ILE A 12 -40.00 37.64 26.11
CA ILE A 12 -39.28 37.09 27.27
C ILE A 12 -39.99 35.74 27.60
N ALA A 13 -39.29 34.72 28.12
CA ALA A 13 -39.80 33.88 29.22
C ALA A 13 -38.66 33.02 29.82
N MET A 14 -38.08 33.53 30.91
CA MET A 14 -37.28 32.76 31.87
C MET A 14 -38.23 32.30 32.98
N LEU A 15 -38.11 31.05 33.42
CA LEU A 15 -38.57 30.63 34.74
C LEU A 15 -37.41 29.93 35.44
N ALA A 16 -36.86 30.60 36.45
CA ALA A 16 -35.94 30.02 37.42
C ALA A 16 -36.68 29.89 38.75
N LEU A 17 -36.52 28.76 39.43
CA LEU A 17 -36.84 28.62 40.85
C LEU A 17 -35.73 27.80 41.51
N VAL A 18 -35.00 28.49 42.38
CA VAL A 18 -34.00 27.95 43.31
C VAL A 18 -34.69 27.53 44.60
N GLY A 19 -34.26 26.42 45.19
CA GLY A 19 -34.56 26.06 46.58
C GLY A 19 -33.62 24.97 47.08
N CYS A 20 -32.63 25.35 47.90
CA CYS A 20 -31.69 24.44 48.56
C CYS A 20 -32.22 23.85 49.88
N ILE A 21 -31.50 22.82 50.36
CA ILE A 21 -31.27 22.35 51.75
C ILE A 21 -31.98 21.04 52.14
N GLY A 22 -31.16 20.05 52.56
CA GLY A 22 -31.47 19.21 53.73
C GLY A 22 -31.28 17.70 53.58
N VAL A 23 -30.20 17.17 54.13
CA VAL A 23 -29.92 15.73 54.36
C VAL A 23 -30.70 15.23 55.59
N GLN A 24 -31.37 14.06 55.52
CA GLN A 24 -31.22 12.91 56.45
C GLN A 24 -32.29 11.80 56.28
N HIS A 25 -31.79 10.55 56.30
CA HIS A 25 -32.35 9.30 56.86
C HIS A 25 -33.68 8.71 56.33
N GLY A 26 -33.54 7.65 55.53
CA GLY A 26 -34.03 6.28 55.78
C GLY A 26 -35.52 6.02 56.00
N GLU A 27 -36.16 5.34 55.04
CA GLU A 27 -36.99 4.15 55.30
C GLU A 27 -37.30 3.38 54.00
N ILE A 28 -37.47 2.07 54.16
CA ILE A 28 -37.63 1.02 53.15
C ILE A 28 -39.08 0.98 52.66
N ILE A 29 -39.33 1.00 51.34
CA ILE A 29 -40.58 0.46 50.76
C ILE A 29 -40.29 -0.25 49.42
N GLU A 30 -40.45 -1.58 49.49
CA GLU A 30 -41.02 -2.55 48.54
C GLU A 30 -41.05 -2.25 47.01
N ASN A 31 -40.39 -3.15 46.28
CA ASN A 31 -40.34 -3.23 44.81
C ASN A 31 -41.72 -3.48 44.19
N ALA A 32 -42.09 -2.63 43.23
CA ALA A 32 -43.06 -2.95 42.19
C ALA A 32 -42.29 -3.19 40.88
N ASP A 33 -42.46 -4.38 40.31
CA ASP A 33 -41.86 -4.80 39.05
C ASP A 33 -42.26 -3.85 37.92
N VAL A 34 -41.30 -3.04 37.47
CA VAL A 34 -41.37 -2.34 36.19
C VAL A 34 -40.55 -3.19 35.22
N GLU A 35 -41.25 -3.89 34.31
CA GLU A 35 -40.63 -4.42 33.10
C GLU A 35 -40.06 -3.24 32.31
N VAL A 36 -38.75 -3.02 32.46
CA VAL A 36 -37.97 -2.19 31.56
C VAL A 36 -37.71 -3.05 30.34
N GLU A 37 -38.42 -2.76 29.24
CA GLU A 37 -37.97 -3.19 27.92
C GLU A 37 -36.54 -2.70 27.74
N THR A 38 -35.58 -3.60 27.91
CA THR A 38 -34.19 -3.37 27.56
C THR A 38 -34.14 -3.23 26.04
N SER A 39 -34.14 -1.99 25.57
CA SER A 39 -33.66 -1.69 24.21
C SER A 39 -32.30 -2.36 24.09
N GLN A 40 -32.20 -3.38 23.23
CA GLN A 40 -30.91 -3.94 22.85
C GLN A 40 -30.08 -2.81 22.27
N VAL A 41 -29.16 -2.28 23.08
CA VAL A 41 -28.03 -1.51 22.58
C VAL A 41 -27.23 -2.52 21.79
N VAL A 42 -27.46 -2.56 20.48
CA VAL A 42 -26.57 -3.26 19.57
C VAL A 42 -25.27 -2.46 19.62
N THR A 43 -24.36 -2.87 20.49
CA THR A 43 -22.99 -2.36 20.48
C THR A 43 -22.40 -2.84 19.18
N ILE A 44 -22.42 -1.97 18.15
CA ILE A 44 -21.63 -2.18 16.94
C ILE A 44 -20.21 -2.37 17.46
N ALA A 45 -19.67 -3.58 17.25
CA ALA A 45 -18.34 -3.91 17.70
C ALA A 45 -17.37 -2.86 17.14
N ASN A 46 -16.43 -2.40 17.98
CA ASN A 46 -15.34 -1.57 17.50
C ASN A 46 -14.69 -2.30 16.30
N PRO A 47 -14.64 -1.70 15.11
CA PRO A 47 -14.15 -2.41 13.94
C PRO A 47 -12.64 -2.66 13.99
N TRP A 48 -11.95 -2.03 14.95
CA TRP A 48 -10.56 -2.30 15.29
C TRP A 48 -10.40 -3.53 16.18
N SER A 49 -9.48 -4.42 15.82
CA SER A 49 -9.01 -5.53 16.64
C SER A 49 -7.55 -5.34 17.05
N ASP A 50 -7.22 -5.64 18.30
CA ASP A 50 -5.83 -5.73 18.76
C ASP A 50 -5.09 -6.82 17.94
N CYS A 51 -3.85 -6.56 17.57
CA CYS A 51 -2.97 -7.52 16.91
C CYS A 51 -1.54 -7.43 17.46
N THR A 52 -0.70 -8.38 17.04
CA THR A 52 0.76 -8.31 17.20
C THR A 52 1.40 -7.52 16.06
N GLU A 53 2.64 -7.12 16.25
CA GLU A 53 3.44 -6.47 15.22
C GLU A 53 3.67 -7.40 14.02
N GLU A 54 3.92 -8.68 14.28
CA GLU A 54 4.11 -9.69 13.24
C GLU A 54 2.83 -9.92 12.42
N GLU A 55 1.65 -9.91 13.06
CA GLU A 55 0.37 -9.97 12.36
C GLU A 55 0.11 -8.70 11.54
N ALA A 56 0.45 -7.52 12.07
CA ALA A 56 0.36 -6.27 11.33
C ALA A 56 1.23 -6.28 10.06
N TYR A 57 2.45 -6.80 10.17
CA TYR A 57 3.41 -6.90 9.06
C TYR A 57 2.94 -7.82 7.93
N VAL A 58 2.14 -8.86 8.23
CA VAL A 58 1.59 -9.75 7.18
C VAL A 58 0.60 -9.01 6.28
N ASP A 59 -0.20 -8.12 6.85
CA ASP A 59 -1.25 -7.39 6.14
C ASP A 59 -0.79 -6.03 5.58
N ALA A 60 0.26 -5.44 6.18
CA ALA A 60 0.92 -4.22 5.71
C ALA A 60 2.45 -4.39 5.80
N PRO A 61 3.07 -5.02 4.78
CA PRO A 61 4.48 -5.39 4.82
C PRO A 61 5.45 -4.23 4.65
N ASN A 62 4.99 -3.00 4.40
CA ASN A 62 5.84 -1.81 4.34
C ASN A 62 5.84 -1.01 5.67
N GLY A 63 5.57 -1.73 6.76
CA GLY A 63 5.18 -1.15 8.03
C GLY A 63 6.25 -0.45 8.85
N PHE A 64 5.75 0.29 9.83
CA PHE A 64 6.56 1.04 10.79
C PHE A 64 7.21 0.18 11.86
N THR A 65 8.15 0.77 12.60
CA THR A 65 8.62 0.28 13.89
C THR A 65 8.43 1.35 14.96
N ALA A 66 8.19 0.91 16.20
CA ALA A 66 8.15 1.83 17.33
C ALA A 66 9.51 2.52 17.50
N PRO A 67 9.55 3.85 17.66
CA PRO A 67 10.82 4.58 17.73
C PRO A 67 11.59 4.23 19.01
N GLU A 68 12.91 4.42 18.99
CA GLU A 68 13.74 4.14 20.17
C GLU A 68 13.25 4.94 21.39
N GLY A 69 13.09 4.26 22.53
CA GLY A 69 12.58 4.88 23.76
C GLY A 69 11.05 4.94 23.87
N ALA A 70 10.32 4.49 22.85
CA ALA A 70 8.87 4.36 22.93
C ALA A 70 8.45 3.37 24.02
N THR A 71 7.34 3.69 24.68
CA THR A 71 6.69 2.84 25.68
C THR A 71 5.22 2.65 25.33
N ASN A 72 4.54 1.71 26.00
CA ASN A 72 3.12 1.43 25.77
C ASN A 72 2.76 1.16 24.30
N VAL A 73 3.69 0.57 23.54
CA VAL A 73 3.47 0.21 22.14
C VAL A 73 2.33 -0.79 22.02
N ARG A 74 1.35 -0.48 21.17
CA ARG A 74 0.21 -1.35 20.86
C ARG A 74 -0.09 -1.32 19.38
N TRP A 75 -0.43 -2.49 18.86
CA TRP A 75 -0.83 -2.69 17.48
C TRP A 75 -2.31 -3.05 17.40
N SER A 76 -2.98 -2.49 16.40
CA SER A 76 -4.38 -2.75 16.12
C SER A 76 -4.63 -2.64 14.62
N MET A 77 -5.65 -3.33 14.14
CA MET A 77 -5.96 -3.41 12.72
C MET A 77 -7.46 -3.27 12.47
N LEU A 78 -7.79 -2.52 11.42
CA LEU A 78 -9.11 -2.42 10.84
C LEU A 78 -9.11 -3.27 9.56
N LYS A 79 -9.66 -4.49 9.63
CA LYS A 79 -9.63 -5.45 8.51
C LYS A 79 -10.48 -5.04 7.32
N ASP A 80 -11.68 -4.55 7.62
CA ASP A 80 -12.67 -4.17 6.63
C ASP A 80 -12.94 -2.67 6.75
N ASP A 81 -12.06 -1.86 6.17
CA ASP A 81 -12.30 -0.42 6.06
C ASP A 81 -13.38 -0.16 4.99
N PRO A 82 -14.53 0.44 5.34
CA PRO A 82 -15.61 0.68 4.39
C PRO A 82 -15.33 1.85 3.42
N SER A 83 -14.19 2.53 3.55
CA SER A 83 -13.83 3.68 2.72
C SER A 83 -13.58 3.26 1.27
N GLU A 84 -14.08 4.05 0.32
CA GLU A 84 -13.97 3.75 -1.12
C GLU A 84 -12.51 3.73 -1.62
N TYR A 85 -11.60 4.37 -0.89
CA TYR A 85 -10.18 4.39 -1.21
C TYR A 85 -9.40 3.18 -0.67
N ALA A 86 -9.98 2.35 0.21
CA ALA A 86 -9.24 1.30 0.89
C ALA A 86 -9.03 0.09 -0.04
N LEU A 87 -7.77 -0.31 -0.24
CA LEU A 87 -7.39 -1.53 -0.97
C LEU A 87 -7.05 -2.71 -0.05
N GLY A 88 -6.96 -2.47 1.25
CA GLY A 88 -6.61 -3.48 2.24
C GLY A 88 -6.82 -3.03 3.67
N PRO A 89 -6.41 -3.86 4.65
CA PRO A 89 -6.51 -3.53 6.07
C PRO A 89 -5.75 -2.24 6.40
N MET A 90 -6.28 -1.46 7.33
CA MET A 90 -5.55 -0.35 7.93
C MET A 90 -4.87 -0.84 9.21
N VAL A 91 -3.55 -0.69 9.27
CA VAL A 91 -2.75 -0.99 10.45
C VAL A 91 -2.53 0.29 11.25
N GLN A 92 -2.59 0.16 12.58
CA GLN A 92 -2.37 1.26 13.51
C GLN A 92 -1.40 0.84 14.62
N MET A 93 -0.36 1.65 14.80
CA MET A 93 0.53 1.59 15.96
C MET A 93 0.25 2.79 16.87
N THR A 94 0.09 2.54 18.17
CA THR A 94 0.03 3.58 19.20
C THR A 94 1.19 3.41 20.17
N PHE A 95 1.80 4.51 20.61
CA PHE A 95 2.94 4.48 21.53
C PHE A 95 3.10 5.80 22.27
N ASP A 96 3.79 5.76 23.40
CA ASP A 96 4.14 6.94 24.18
C ASP A 96 5.65 7.24 24.03
N LEU A 97 5.98 8.48 23.68
CA LEU A 97 7.36 8.97 23.54
C LEU A 97 7.46 10.39 24.12
N ASP A 98 8.49 10.67 24.91
CA ASP A 98 8.75 11.98 25.53
C ASP A 98 7.55 12.61 26.28
N GLY A 99 6.65 11.77 26.80
CA GLY A 99 5.47 12.20 27.56
C GLY A 99 4.22 12.48 26.74
N SER A 100 4.26 12.23 25.43
CA SER A 100 3.14 12.37 24.49
C SER A 100 2.73 11.02 23.91
N SER A 101 1.46 10.87 23.54
CA SER A 101 0.92 9.65 22.91
C SER A 101 0.71 9.86 21.42
N PHE A 102 1.28 8.97 20.62
CA PHE A 102 1.27 9.01 19.16
C PHE A 102 0.36 7.93 18.60
N THR A 103 -0.21 8.22 17.43
CA THR A 103 -0.92 7.24 16.60
C THR A 103 -0.35 7.29 15.20
N ALA A 104 0.28 6.21 14.75
CA ALA A 104 0.74 6.02 13.39
C ALA A 104 -0.18 5.03 12.66
N ARG A 105 -0.48 5.28 11.38
CA ARG A 105 -1.33 4.42 10.54
C ARG A 105 -0.78 4.27 9.14
N GLU A 106 -1.05 3.11 8.57
CA GLU A 106 -0.73 2.76 7.19
C GLU A 106 -1.89 1.99 6.54
N GLN A 107 -2.07 2.19 5.23
CA GLN A 107 -3.06 1.46 4.44
C GLN A 107 -2.75 1.56 2.95
N ALA A 108 -2.96 0.46 2.21
CA ALA A 108 -2.97 0.50 0.75
C ALA A 108 -4.20 1.27 0.23
N THR A 109 -4.01 2.20 -0.71
CA THR A 109 -5.09 3.08 -1.19
C THR A 109 -5.22 3.16 -2.71
N THR A 110 -6.43 3.36 -3.23
CA THR A 110 -6.77 3.38 -4.67
C THR A 110 -6.29 4.62 -5.46
N GLY A 111 -5.22 5.31 -5.03
CA GLY A 111 -4.81 6.60 -5.61
C GLY A 111 -3.30 6.77 -5.70
N GLU A 112 -2.87 7.84 -6.38
CA GLU A 112 -1.46 8.24 -6.54
C GLU A 112 -1.07 9.42 -5.62
N GLU A 113 -1.98 9.83 -4.73
CA GLU A 113 -1.81 10.96 -3.83
C GLU A 113 -2.12 10.56 -2.37
N VAL A 114 -1.64 11.37 -1.44
CA VAL A 114 -1.94 11.24 0.00
C VAL A 114 -3.45 11.14 0.24
N THR A 115 -3.85 10.03 0.87
CA THR A 115 -5.17 9.88 1.48
C THR A 115 -5.05 10.07 2.98
N ASP A 116 -5.88 10.95 3.56
CA ASP A 116 -5.87 11.17 5.00
C ASP A 116 -6.53 10.00 5.74
N ILE A 117 -5.69 9.13 6.29
CA ILE A 117 -6.07 7.99 7.13
C ILE A 117 -5.90 8.26 8.63
N SER A 118 -5.55 9.50 9.02
CA SER A 118 -5.18 9.84 10.41
C SER A 118 -6.34 9.73 11.39
N GLY A 119 -7.58 9.89 10.91
CA GLY A 119 -8.76 10.02 11.76
C GLY A 119 -8.77 11.29 12.63
N MET A 120 -7.89 12.26 12.34
CA MET A 120 -7.83 13.55 13.01
C MET A 120 -8.70 14.56 12.27
N HIS A 121 -9.53 15.30 13.00
CA HIS A 121 -10.50 16.23 12.43
C HIS A 121 -10.36 17.61 13.07
N TYR A 122 -9.21 18.26 12.84
CA TYR A 122 -8.92 19.61 13.31
C TYR A 122 -9.05 20.64 12.19
N ASP A 123 -9.40 21.86 12.58
CA ASP A 123 -9.27 23.03 11.71
C ASP A 123 -7.80 23.47 11.66
N TRP A 124 -6.99 22.80 10.84
CA TRP A 124 -5.56 23.05 10.71
C TRP A 124 -5.29 24.53 10.38
N ILE A 125 -4.48 25.19 11.21
CA ILE A 125 -4.17 26.61 11.05
C ILE A 125 -2.88 26.85 10.27
N TYR A 126 -2.05 25.81 10.15
CA TYR A 126 -0.82 25.81 9.40
C TYR A 126 -0.59 24.44 8.77
N SER A 127 0.00 24.44 7.58
CA SER A 127 0.50 23.25 6.91
C SER A 127 1.80 23.56 6.18
N SER A 128 2.73 22.61 6.13
CA SER A 128 3.96 22.72 5.36
C SER A 128 4.22 21.45 4.57
N ASP A 129 4.64 21.61 3.32
CA ASP A 129 5.27 20.53 2.58
C ASP A 129 6.69 20.31 3.14
N VAL A 130 7.05 19.05 3.36
CA VAL A 130 8.36 18.63 3.87
C VAL A 130 8.83 17.40 3.10
N THR A 131 10.08 16.98 3.32
CA THR A 131 10.65 15.78 2.72
C THR A 131 11.21 14.91 3.84
N LEU A 132 10.81 13.64 3.89
CA LEU A 132 11.31 12.71 4.90
C LEU A 132 12.63 12.08 4.45
N ALA A 133 13.70 12.33 5.20
CA ALA A 133 15.06 11.95 4.79
C ALA A 133 15.33 10.43 4.85
N ASN A 134 14.57 9.70 5.67
CA ASN A 134 14.75 8.25 5.83
C ASN A 134 13.89 7.43 4.86
N TRP A 135 12.93 8.07 4.18
CA TRP A 135 11.95 7.39 3.32
C TRP A 135 12.27 7.64 1.84
N ALA A 136 12.01 6.65 0.98
CA ALA A 136 12.25 6.70 -0.48
C ALA A 136 13.59 7.37 -0.85
N GLY A 137 14.70 6.86 -0.30
CA GLY A 137 16.04 7.39 -0.56
C GLY A 137 16.26 8.85 -0.13
N GLY A 138 15.42 9.36 0.77
CA GLY A 138 15.44 10.75 1.25
C GLY A 138 14.68 11.74 0.39
N GLN A 139 13.81 11.27 -0.50
CA GLN A 139 13.01 12.11 -1.39
C GLN A 139 11.49 12.02 -1.13
N MET A 140 11.06 11.30 -0.09
CA MET A 140 9.64 11.10 0.19
C MET A 140 8.92 12.43 0.48
N PRO A 141 7.98 12.88 -0.39
CA PRO A 141 7.19 14.06 -0.13
C PRO A 141 6.20 13.79 1.01
N ALA A 142 6.15 14.70 1.97
CA ALA A 142 5.22 14.63 3.09
C ALA A 142 4.60 16.00 3.36
N LYS A 143 3.50 16.00 4.12
CA LYS A 143 2.84 17.21 4.57
C LYS A 143 2.63 17.18 6.07
N THR A 144 3.03 18.25 6.73
CA THR A 144 2.79 18.47 8.15
C THR A 144 1.64 19.45 8.35
N PHE A 145 0.88 19.27 9.43
CA PHE A 145 -0.23 20.11 9.82
C PHE A 145 -0.13 20.45 11.30
N LEU A 146 -0.52 21.67 11.66
CA LEU A 146 -0.53 22.16 13.04
C LEU A 146 -1.89 22.78 13.36
N TYR A 147 -2.42 22.41 14.52
CA TYR A 147 -3.57 23.01 15.18
C TYR A 147 -3.15 23.61 16.52
N LEU A 148 -3.61 24.84 16.81
CA LEU A 148 -3.41 25.51 18.10
C LEU A 148 -4.77 25.95 18.68
N GLY A 149 -5.23 25.22 19.69
CA GLY A 149 -6.39 25.57 20.52
C GLY A 149 -5.99 26.21 21.85
N GLU A 150 -6.98 26.59 22.67
CA GLU A 150 -6.72 27.19 23.99
C GLU A 150 -6.21 26.15 25.02
N ASP A 151 -6.63 24.90 24.90
CA ASP A 151 -6.33 23.81 25.85
C ASP A 151 -5.67 22.58 25.21
N GLU A 152 -5.45 22.60 23.89
CA GLU A 152 -4.92 21.49 23.11
C GLU A 152 -4.17 21.99 21.87
N GLN A 153 -3.09 21.29 21.53
CA GLN A 153 -2.35 21.40 20.30
C GLN A 153 -2.34 20.03 19.63
N ALA A 154 -2.40 20.02 18.31
CA ALA A 154 -2.31 18.78 17.54
C ALA A 154 -1.39 18.96 16.35
N GLU A 155 -0.57 17.95 16.10
CA GLU A 155 0.31 17.87 14.93
C GLU A 155 0.06 16.56 14.19
N LEU A 156 0.16 16.63 12.87
CA LEU A 156 -0.03 15.51 11.97
C LEU A 156 1.01 15.58 10.86
N CYS A 157 1.63 14.45 10.54
CA CYS A 157 2.40 14.27 9.32
C CYS A 157 1.72 13.19 8.46
N THR A 158 1.54 13.46 7.16
CA THR A 158 1.03 12.49 6.18
C THR A 158 1.95 12.39 4.97
N TRP A 159 2.10 11.19 4.42
CA TRP A 159 2.86 10.94 3.20
C TRP A 159 2.27 9.74 2.45
N PHE A 160 2.63 9.62 1.18
CA PHE A 160 2.18 8.56 0.31
C PHE A 160 3.38 7.99 -0.41
N ASP A 161 3.54 6.69 -0.32
CA ASP A 161 4.56 5.97 -1.06
C ASP A 161 3.96 5.46 -2.36
N ILE A 162 4.34 6.12 -3.45
CA ILE A 162 3.91 5.75 -4.79
C ILE A 162 4.46 4.39 -5.25
N GLU A 163 5.59 3.94 -4.69
CA GLU A 163 6.20 2.66 -5.04
C GLU A 163 5.34 1.51 -4.54
N THR A 164 4.80 1.64 -3.33
CA THR A 164 4.01 0.59 -2.68
C THR A 164 2.50 0.81 -2.73
N GLY A 165 2.05 2.03 -3.04
CA GLY A 165 0.63 2.40 -3.04
C GLY A 165 0.05 2.62 -1.64
N TYR A 166 0.89 2.84 -0.63
CA TYR A 166 0.48 3.01 0.77
C TYR A 166 0.41 4.48 1.16
N SER A 167 -0.71 4.84 1.79
CA SER A 167 -0.85 6.08 2.54
C SER A 167 -0.41 5.88 3.97
N TYR A 168 0.26 6.89 4.54
CA TYR A 168 0.77 6.88 5.90
C TYR A 168 0.37 8.14 6.65
N SER A 169 0.23 8.00 7.97
CA SER A 169 0.06 9.14 8.86
C SER A 169 0.70 8.89 10.23
N ILE A 170 1.17 9.96 10.87
CA ILE A 170 1.46 9.97 12.30
C ILE A 170 0.93 11.25 12.94
N GLY A 171 0.15 11.08 14.00
CA GLY A 171 -0.51 12.17 14.70
C GLY A 171 -0.23 12.17 16.21
N VAL A 172 -0.26 13.36 16.79
CA VAL A 172 -0.17 13.59 18.24
C VAL A 172 -1.11 14.72 18.65
N ALA A 173 -1.70 14.60 19.83
CA ALA A 173 -2.47 15.67 20.46
C ALA A 173 -2.12 15.76 21.94
N ALA A 174 -1.79 16.97 22.41
CA ALA A 174 -1.43 17.22 23.80
C ALA A 174 -1.78 18.66 24.18
N LYS A 175 -1.79 18.96 25.48
CA LYS A 175 -2.03 20.33 25.96
C LYS A 175 -0.95 21.32 25.50
N ASP A 176 0.29 20.83 25.38
CA ASP A 176 1.44 21.61 24.94
C ASP A 176 2.42 20.68 24.23
N LEU A 177 2.76 21.01 22.98
CA LEU A 177 3.73 20.26 22.18
C LEU A 177 5.10 20.97 22.13
N ASP A 178 5.25 22.20 22.67
CA ASP A 178 6.52 22.96 22.76
C ASP A 178 7.46 22.85 21.54
N GLY A 179 6.99 23.21 20.35
CA GLY A 179 7.82 23.23 19.14
C GLY A 179 8.30 21.84 18.73
N PHE A 180 7.49 20.83 19.01
CA PHE A 180 7.66 19.45 18.57
C PHE A 180 7.93 19.38 17.07
N ASP A 181 8.74 18.41 16.66
CA ASP A 181 9.00 18.14 15.26
C ASP A 181 8.38 16.80 14.88
N ILE A 182 7.11 16.84 14.46
CA ILE A 182 6.40 15.63 14.01
C ILE A 182 7.07 14.96 12.81
N GLN A 183 7.82 15.72 11.99
CA GLN A 183 8.61 15.16 10.89
C GLN A 183 9.71 14.24 11.44
N ALA A 184 10.41 14.67 12.49
CA ALA A 184 11.46 13.87 13.12
C ALA A 184 10.95 12.56 13.71
N ILE A 185 9.68 12.49 14.15
CA ILE A 185 9.08 11.22 14.59
C ILE A 185 8.69 10.35 13.40
N ALA A 186 8.12 10.94 12.34
CA ALA A 186 7.84 10.22 11.10
C ALA A 186 9.12 9.56 10.52
N GLU A 187 10.27 10.21 10.67
CA GLU A 187 11.58 9.64 10.29
C GLU A 187 12.07 8.54 11.24
N GLN A 188 11.74 8.59 12.53
CA GLN A 188 12.16 7.58 13.51
C GLN A 188 11.35 6.28 13.47
N ILE A 189 10.13 6.32 12.93
CA ILE A 189 9.30 5.12 12.78
C ILE A 189 9.58 4.34 11.49
N TYR A 190 10.44 4.89 10.63
CA TYR A 190 10.97 4.17 9.48
C TYR A 190 11.84 3.00 9.96
N ASP A 191 11.58 1.82 9.42
CA ASP A 191 12.43 0.65 9.64
C ASP A 191 12.91 0.11 8.29
N PRO A 192 14.21 0.29 7.97
CA PRO A 192 14.74 -0.22 6.72
C PRO A 192 14.51 -1.72 6.61
N ALA A 193 14.66 -2.51 7.68
CA ALA A 193 14.53 -3.98 7.65
C ALA A 193 13.11 -4.49 7.34
N LYS A 194 12.12 -3.60 7.43
CA LYS A 194 10.73 -3.88 7.12
C LYS A 194 10.30 -3.40 5.75
N GLN A 195 11.09 -2.56 5.10
CA GLN A 195 10.75 -2.12 3.75
C GLN A 195 10.77 -3.31 2.80
N ILE A 196 9.91 -3.26 1.79
CA ILE A 196 9.89 -4.28 0.73
C ILE A 196 11.30 -4.38 0.12
N GLY A 197 11.92 -5.56 0.24
CA GLY A 197 13.30 -5.84 -0.23
C GLY A 197 14.39 -5.94 0.86
N ALA A 198 14.12 -5.52 2.09
CA ALA A 198 15.18 -5.35 3.09
C ALA A 198 15.73 -6.60 3.80
N ASN A 199 15.06 -7.75 3.64
CA ASN A 199 15.55 -9.05 4.10
C ASN A 199 16.19 -9.87 2.97
N MET A 200 16.47 -9.25 1.83
CA MET A 200 17.38 -9.83 0.85
C MET A 200 18.78 -9.93 1.49
N PRO A 201 19.48 -11.07 1.38
CA PRO A 201 20.78 -11.25 1.99
C PRO A 201 21.79 -10.21 1.45
N ASP A 202 22.32 -9.38 2.35
CA ASP A 202 23.50 -8.54 2.09
C ASP A 202 24.70 -9.44 1.77
N ASP A 203 25.02 -9.61 0.50
CA ASP A 203 26.25 -10.28 0.10
C ASP A 203 27.47 -9.38 0.35
N GLU A 204 28.52 -10.01 0.91
CA GLU A 204 29.78 -9.42 1.37
C GLU A 204 30.38 -8.36 0.42
N VAL A 205 30.99 -7.32 1.01
CA VAL A 205 31.70 -6.19 0.37
C VAL A 205 32.39 -6.56 -0.94
N ILE A 206 31.71 -6.32 -2.06
CA ILE A 206 32.24 -6.38 -3.42
C ILE A 206 31.99 -5.01 -4.08
N ASP A 207 33.02 -4.50 -4.74
CA ASP A 207 33.16 -3.13 -5.29
C ASP A 207 31.91 -2.62 -6.05
N ALA A 208 31.55 -1.35 -5.86
CA ALA A 208 30.33 -0.68 -6.33
C ALA A 208 30.12 -0.71 -7.85
N ALA A 209 31.17 -1.01 -8.62
CA ALA A 209 31.06 -1.29 -10.06
C ALA A 209 30.37 -2.64 -10.39
N THR A 210 30.17 -3.50 -9.39
CA THR A 210 29.58 -4.84 -9.53
C THR A 210 28.15 -4.90 -8.99
N ILE A 211 27.77 -3.99 -8.08
CA ILE A 211 26.49 -3.97 -7.36
C ILE A 211 25.30 -3.59 -8.27
N ASN A 212 25.48 -2.71 -9.26
CA ASN A 212 24.38 -2.32 -10.16
C ASN A 212 23.99 -3.41 -11.18
N ALA A 213 24.74 -4.51 -11.27
CA ALA A 213 24.49 -5.59 -12.22
C ALA A 213 23.74 -6.80 -11.60
N THR A 214 23.42 -6.82 -10.30
CA THR A 214 22.78 -7.98 -9.65
C THR A 214 21.27 -7.81 -9.52
N GLU A 215 20.76 -6.73 -8.90
CA GLU A 215 19.31 -6.51 -8.72
C GLU A 215 18.60 -6.05 -10.01
N ASN A 216 19.35 -5.43 -10.91
CA ASN A 216 18.88 -5.03 -12.24
C ASN A 216 19.14 -6.09 -13.30
N SER A 217 19.53 -7.31 -12.93
CA SER A 217 19.72 -8.38 -13.91
C SER A 217 18.42 -9.08 -14.26
N ILE A 218 18.42 -9.74 -15.41
CA ILE A 218 17.41 -10.76 -15.73
C ILE A 218 17.36 -11.86 -14.66
N GLY A 219 18.50 -12.17 -14.02
CA GLY A 219 18.57 -13.15 -12.93
C GLY A 219 17.74 -12.76 -11.71
N ALA A 220 17.88 -11.50 -11.27
CA ALA A 220 17.07 -10.97 -10.17
C ALA A 220 15.58 -10.91 -10.53
N MET A 221 15.24 -10.50 -11.75
CA MET A 221 13.83 -10.47 -12.18
C MET A 221 13.16 -11.85 -12.13
N LYS A 222 13.89 -12.91 -12.48
CA LYS A 222 13.40 -14.28 -12.35
C LYS A 222 13.21 -14.67 -10.89
N MET A 223 14.10 -14.27 -10.00
CA MET A 223 13.98 -14.51 -8.56
C MET A 223 12.76 -13.80 -7.98
N TYR A 224 12.57 -12.51 -8.27
CA TYR A 224 11.41 -11.74 -7.81
C TYR A 224 10.09 -12.34 -8.32
N SER A 225 10.06 -12.72 -9.59
CA SER A 225 8.88 -13.38 -10.17
C SER A 225 8.57 -14.72 -9.50
N GLU A 226 9.61 -15.49 -9.15
CA GLU A 226 9.46 -16.77 -8.46
C GLU A 226 8.89 -16.61 -7.04
N GLU A 227 9.34 -15.59 -6.32
CA GLU A 227 8.91 -15.27 -4.95
C GLU A 227 7.53 -14.62 -4.88
N SER A 228 7.17 -13.83 -5.90
CA SER A 228 5.94 -13.03 -5.90
C SER A 228 4.75 -13.78 -6.48
N ALA A 229 4.94 -14.50 -7.58
CA ALA A 229 3.84 -15.18 -8.27
C ALA A 229 3.41 -16.47 -7.54
N PRO A 230 2.10 -16.80 -7.57
CA PRO A 230 1.57 -17.90 -6.76
C PRO A 230 2.07 -19.27 -7.22
N GLU A 231 2.49 -20.12 -6.28
CA GLU A 231 2.82 -21.51 -6.59
C GLU A 231 1.55 -22.37 -6.69
N ILE A 232 1.33 -23.00 -7.85
CA ILE A 232 0.13 -23.82 -8.10
C ILE A 232 0.52 -25.28 -8.35
N ASP A 233 0.19 -26.17 -7.42
CA ASP A 233 0.34 -27.61 -7.64
C ASP A 233 -0.72 -28.13 -8.61
N ILE A 234 -0.35 -28.22 -9.90
CA ILE A 234 -1.22 -28.74 -10.96
C ILE A 234 -1.28 -30.28 -11.02
N THR A 235 -0.73 -31.00 -10.04
CA THR A 235 -0.78 -32.47 -10.01
C THR A 235 -2.23 -32.96 -10.08
N GLY A 236 -2.50 -33.80 -11.09
CA GLY A 236 -3.83 -34.37 -11.33
C GLY A 236 -4.75 -33.53 -12.24
N CYS A 237 -4.26 -32.40 -12.78
CA CYS A 237 -4.96 -31.60 -13.77
C CYS A 237 -4.47 -31.94 -15.19
N ASP A 238 -5.41 -32.31 -16.07
CA ASP A 238 -5.18 -32.53 -17.50
C ASP A 238 -5.64 -31.32 -18.35
N THR A 239 -6.28 -30.32 -17.73
CA THR A 239 -6.83 -29.14 -18.40
C THR A 239 -6.72 -27.89 -17.55
N PHE A 240 -6.66 -26.72 -18.18
CA PHE A 240 -6.75 -25.42 -17.53
C PHE A 240 -8.02 -25.29 -16.68
N THR A 241 -9.17 -25.79 -17.16
CA THR A 241 -10.41 -25.79 -16.36
C THR A 241 -10.25 -26.55 -15.05
N GLN A 242 -9.55 -27.68 -15.04
CA GLN A 242 -9.28 -28.41 -13.79
C GLN A 242 -8.32 -27.65 -12.87
N ILE A 243 -7.37 -26.88 -13.41
CA ILE A 243 -6.53 -25.99 -12.57
C ILE A 243 -7.44 -24.97 -11.89
N VAL A 244 -8.27 -24.27 -12.66
CA VAL A 244 -9.20 -23.25 -12.15
C VAL A 244 -10.16 -23.84 -11.11
N ASP A 245 -10.86 -24.92 -11.45
CA ASP A 245 -11.93 -25.48 -10.61
C ASP A 245 -11.44 -26.20 -9.36
N GLN A 246 -10.20 -26.70 -9.35
CA GLN A 246 -9.71 -27.61 -8.30
C GLN A 246 -8.54 -27.05 -7.48
N LYS A 247 -7.78 -26.09 -8.02
CA LYS A 247 -6.52 -25.62 -7.43
C LYS A 247 -6.58 -24.18 -6.96
N LEU A 248 -7.42 -23.35 -7.57
CA LEU A 248 -7.48 -21.94 -7.22
C LEU A 248 -8.38 -21.71 -6.01
N SER A 249 -7.94 -20.80 -5.14
CA SER A 249 -8.69 -20.37 -3.97
C SER A 249 -9.47 -19.09 -4.28
N LYS A 250 -10.53 -18.82 -3.51
CA LYS A 250 -11.29 -17.57 -3.59
C LYS A 250 -10.35 -16.36 -3.52
N GLY A 251 -10.56 -15.39 -4.41
CA GLY A 251 -9.75 -14.17 -4.53
C GLY A 251 -8.61 -14.25 -5.55
N MET A 252 -8.15 -15.46 -5.91
CA MET A 252 -7.19 -15.63 -7.00
C MET A 252 -7.83 -15.29 -8.34
N GLY A 253 -7.01 -14.81 -9.28
CA GLY A 253 -7.46 -14.51 -10.64
C GLY A 253 -6.92 -15.50 -11.67
N TYR A 254 -7.65 -15.66 -12.77
CA TYR A 254 -7.18 -16.41 -13.94
C TYR A 254 -7.56 -15.73 -15.25
N ALA A 255 -6.70 -15.82 -16.26
CA ALA A 255 -6.93 -15.29 -17.60
C ALA A 255 -6.40 -16.26 -18.66
N ASN A 256 -7.14 -16.40 -19.77
CA ASN A 256 -6.61 -17.07 -20.97
C ASN A 256 -6.11 -15.99 -21.93
N VAL A 257 -4.86 -16.12 -22.35
CA VAL A 257 -4.16 -15.13 -23.16
C VAL A 257 -3.41 -15.85 -24.26
N THR A 258 -3.29 -15.25 -25.44
CA THR A 258 -2.46 -15.79 -26.52
C THR A 258 -1.09 -15.10 -26.53
N LEU A 259 -0.03 -15.85 -26.22
CA LEU A 259 1.35 -15.38 -26.29
C LEU A 259 2.09 -16.06 -27.44
N ASN A 260 2.65 -15.27 -28.35
CA ASN A 260 3.36 -15.73 -29.54
C ASN A 260 2.59 -16.80 -30.35
N GLY A 261 1.26 -16.69 -30.39
CA GLY A 261 0.38 -17.62 -31.10
C GLY A 261 -0.01 -18.89 -30.32
N GLU A 262 0.47 -19.05 -29.08
CA GLU A 262 0.11 -20.14 -28.18
C GLU A 262 -0.85 -19.65 -27.10
N ASP A 263 -1.90 -20.43 -26.83
CA ASP A 263 -2.85 -20.13 -25.76
C ASP A 263 -2.28 -20.58 -24.41
N VAL A 264 -2.21 -19.65 -23.47
CA VAL A 264 -1.71 -19.85 -22.12
C VAL A 264 -2.77 -19.48 -21.08
N LEU A 265 -2.67 -20.11 -19.91
CA LEU A 265 -3.41 -19.72 -18.71
C LEU A 265 -2.47 -18.93 -17.81
N LEU A 266 -2.84 -17.71 -17.47
CA LEU A 266 -2.22 -16.93 -16.41
C LEU A 266 -3.04 -17.11 -15.14
N VAL A 267 -2.38 -17.36 -14.02
CA VAL A 267 -2.98 -17.43 -12.69
C VAL A 267 -2.28 -16.43 -11.77
N CYS A 268 -3.01 -15.46 -11.24
CA CYS A 268 -2.48 -14.45 -10.32
C CYS A 268 -2.91 -14.70 -8.87
N SER A 269 -2.12 -14.18 -7.93
CA SER A 269 -2.40 -14.26 -6.50
C SER A 269 -3.69 -13.50 -6.14
N MET A 270 -3.89 -12.35 -6.78
CA MET A 270 -5.03 -11.45 -6.60
C MET A 270 -5.24 -10.63 -7.89
N ALA A 271 -6.49 -10.26 -8.15
CA ALA A 271 -6.83 -9.26 -9.17
C ALA A 271 -7.55 -8.06 -8.54
N TYR A 272 -7.29 -6.86 -9.06
CA TYR A 272 -7.86 -5.59 -8.61
C TYR A 272 -8.60 -4.90 -9.76
N ASP A 273 -9.67 -4.16 -9.44
CA ASP A 273 -10.35 -3.31 -10.42
C ASP A 273 -9.44 -2.12 -10.74
N ASN A 274 -8.97 -2.03 -11.98
CA ASN A 274 -8.11 -0.94 -12.42
C ASN A 274 -8.89 0.35 -12.77
N LEU A 275 -10.21 0.37 -12.53
CA LEU A 275 -11.15 1.46 -12.81
C LEU A 275 -11.35 1.79 -14.30
N ASP A 276 -10.70 1.04 -15.20
CA ASP A 276 -10.84 1.12 -16.66
C ASP A 276 -11.61 -0.09 -17.23
N GLY A 277 -12.31 -0.81 -16.36
CA GLY A 277 -13.14 -1.97 -16.74
C GLY A 277 -12.38 -3.28 -16.85
N ASN A 278 -11.16 -3.36 -16.29
CA ASN A 278 -10.39 -4.58 -16.21
C ASN A 278 -10.14 -4.96 -14.74
N MET A 279 -10.18 -6.26 -14.48
CA MET A 279 -9.59 -6.84 -13.29
C MET A 279 -8.13 -7.14 -13.60
N ALA A 280 -7.23 -6.22 -13.24
CA ALA A 280 -5.80 -6.32 -13.51
C ALA A 280 -5.09 -7.12 -12.40
N ALA A 281 -3.84 -7.51 -12.66
CA ALA A 281 -2.97 -8.14 -11.68
C ALA A 281 -1.53 -7.63 -11.84
N ILE A 282 -0.71 -7.86 -10.82
CA ILE A 282 0.73 -7.54 -10.83
C ILE A 282 1.63 -8.78 -10.84
N ASP A 283 1.07 -9.98 -10.73
CA ASP A 283 1.82 -11.22 -10.79
C ASP A 283 1.05 -12.27 -11.58
N ALA A 284 1.76 -13.26 -12.13
CA ALA A 284 1.13 -14.46 -12.66
C ALA A 284 2.10 -15.63 -12.76
N THR A 285 1.59 -16.82 -12.46
CA THR A 285 2.17 -18.09 -12.90
C THR A 285 1.51 -18.51 -14.21
N ILE A 286 2.32 -18.86 -15.21
CA ILE A 286 1.89 -19.08 -16.58
C ILE A 286 1.97 -20.55 -16.93
N PHE A 287 0.89 -21.08 -17.49
CA PHE A 287 0.77 -22.46 -17.94
C PHE A 287 0.50 -22.53 -19.44
N MET A 288 1.13 -23.48 -20.13
CA MET A 288 0.82 -23.82 -21.52
C MET A 288 0.44 -25.31 -21.61
N TYR A 289 -0.19 -25.72 -22.72
CA TYR A 289 -0.30 -27.14 -23.03
C TYR A 289 0.95 -27.66 -23.73
N LYS A 290 1.50 -28.76 -23.21
CA LYS A 290 2.56 -29.54 -23.85
C LYS A 290 2.10 -30.98 -24.00
N ASP A 291 2.11 -31.47 -25.24
CA ASP A 291 1.62 -32.81 -25.58
C ASP A 291 0.19 -33.11 -25.06
N GLY A 292 -0.64 -32.06 -24.96
CA GLY A 292 -2.01 -32.13 -24.49
C GLY A 292 -2.19 -32.08 -22.97
N VAL A 293 -1.13 -31.81 -22.19
CA VAL A 293 -1.17 -31.68 -20.72
C VAL A 293 -0.65 -30.30 -20.30
N PRO A 294 -1.29 -29.61 -19.33
CA PRO A 294 -0.78 -28.35 -18.80
C PRO A 294 0.61 -28.50 -18.16
N CYS A 295 1.50 -27.55 -18.43
CA CYS A 295 2.78 -27.40 -17.75
C CYS A 295 3.06 -25.92 -17.48
N GLU A 296 3.72 -25.64 -16.36
CA GLU A 296 4.23 -24.31 -16.05
C GLU A 296 5.37 -23.94 -16.99
N VAL A 297 5.37 -22.70 -17.49
CA VAL A 297 6.40 -22.18 -18.41
C VAL A 297 7.19 -21.02 -17.85
N GLY A 298 6.71 -20.41 -16.77
CA GLY A 298 7.36 -19.31 -16.10
C GLY A 298 6.41 -18.53 -15.22
N LYS A 299 7.01 -17.61 -14.48
CA LYS A 299 6.36 -16.67 -13.58
C LYS A 299 6.76 -15.26 -13.94
N VAL A 300 5.89 -14.30 -13.64
CA VAL A 300 6.16 -12.88 -13.81
C VAL A 300 5.64 -12.09 -12.63
N CYS A 301 6.24 -10.94 -12.39
CA CYS A 301 5.74 -9.91 -11.51
C CYS A 301 5.94 -8.52 -12.14
N SER A 302 5.18 -7.54 -11.63
CA SER A 302 5.27 -6.09 -11.81
C SER A 302 5.52 -5.43 -10.46
N GLY A 303 6.12 -4.24 -10.46
CA GLY A 303 6.48 -3.52 -9.25
C GLY A 303 5.33 -2.86 -8.49
N GLY A 304 4.14 -2.79 -9.09
CA GLY A 304 2.98 -2.17 -8.46
C GLY A 304 1.78 -2.06 -9.39
N THR A 305 0.64 -1.61 -8.85
CA THR A 305 -0.65 -1.57 -9.57
C THR A 305 -0.70 -0.55 -10.71
N ALA A 306 0.22 0.43 -10.72
CA ALA A 306 0.45 1.34 -11.84
C ALA A 306 1.01 0.64 -13.10
N TYR A 307 1.54 -0.58 -12.93
CA TYR A 307 2.18 -1.36 -13.99
C TYR A 307 1.48 -2.72 -14.14
N PRO A 308 0.19 -2.76 -14.53
CA PRO A 308 -0.54 -4.01 -14.67
C PRO A 308 0.11 -4.95 -15.71
N LEU A 309 -0.11 -6.26 -15.60
CA LEU A 309 0.31 -7.18 -16.64
C LEU A 309 -0.35 -6.82 -17.98
N THR A 310 0.46 -6.56 -19.00
CA THR A 310 -0.02 -6.09 -20.31
C THR A 310 0.46 -6.98 -21.44
N VAL A 311 -0.36 -7.17 -22.47
CA VAL A 311 0.02 -7.85 -23.71
C VAL A 311 0.06 -6.91 -24.90
N VAL A 312 1.14 -7.01 -25.67
CA VAL A 312 1.33 -6.30 -26.94
C VAL A 312 1.87 -7.27 -27.98
N ASP A 313 1.16 -7.41 -29.11
CA ASP A 313 1.58 -8.27 -30.22
C ASP A 313 2.02 -9.68 -29.79
N GLY A 314 1.25 -10.28 -28.86
CA GLY A 314 1.51 -11.62 -28.32
C GLY A 314 2.73 -11.71 -27.41
N LYS A 315 3.26 -10.59 -26.90
CA LYS A 315 4.31 -10.54 -25.88
C LYS A 315 3.73 -9.99 -24.60
N LEU A 316 4.15 -10.56 -23.48
CA LEU A 316 3.73 -10.11 -22.16
C LEU A 316 4.73 -9.07 -21.69
N ILE A 317 4.27 -7.97 -21.10
CA ILE A 317 5.10 -6.90 -20.57
C ILE A 317 4.76 -6.72 -19.10
N THR A 318 5.80 -6.66 -18.27
CA THR A 318 5.71 -6.28 -16.86
C THR A 318 6.66 -5.14 -16.59
N GLY A 319 6.35 -4.31 -15.59
CA GLY A 319 7.12 -3.11 -15.33
C GLY A 319 7.09 -2.65 -13.90
N SER A 320 7.94 -1.67 -13.63
CA SER A 320 7.99 -0.85 -12.44
C SER A 320 8.53 0.53 -12.82
N ASN A 321 8.69 1.40 -11.83
CA ASN A 321 9.40 2.66 -12.01
C ASN A 321 10.88 2.45 -12.40
N HIS A 322 11.51 1.35 -12.00
CA HIS A 322 12.96 1.14 -12.15
C HIS A 322 13.34 0.13 -13.24
N TRP A 323 12.38 -0.63 -13.75
CA TRP A 323 12.64 -1.65 -14.77
C TRP A 323 11.40 -1.96 -15.58
N ILE A 324 11.62 -2.46 -16.79
CA ILE A 324 10.56 -2.99 -17.64
C ILE A 324 11.06 -4.22 -18.39
N CYS A 325 10.23 -5.27 -18.40
CA CYS A 325 10.54 -6.56 -18.98
C CYS A 325 9.49 -6.93 -20.03
N LYS A 326 9.95 -7.23 -21.24
CA LYS A 326 9.14 -7.82 -22.32
C LYS A 326 9.48 -9.29 -22.45
N TYR A 327 8.48 -10.13 -22.33
CA TYR A 327 8.58 -11.58 -22.34
C TYR A 327 8.06 -12.16 -23.64
N VAL A 328 8.71 -13.24 -24.07
CA VAL A 328 8.27 -14.06 -25.20
C VAL A 328 8.20 -15.52 -24.77
N LEU A 329 7.16 -16.23 -25.22
CA LEU A 329 7.11 -17.67 -25.11
C LEU A 329 7.98 -18.29 -26.23
N SER A 330 9.01 -19.03 -25.83
CA SER A 330 9.95 -19.70 -26.73
C SER A 330 10.04 -21.17 -26.39
N GLY A 331 9.38 -22.01 -27.18
CA GLY A 331 9.24 -23.43 -26.88
C GLY A 331 8.40 -23.63 -25.63
N ASP A 332 8.97 -24.27 -24.61
CA ASP A 332 8.31 -24.58 -23.34
C ASP A 332 8.74 -23.67 -22.18
N LYS A 333 9.24 -22.46 -22.51
CA LYS A 333 9.74 -21.50 -21.52
C LYS A 333 9.34 -20.08 -21.86
N LEU A 334 9.03 -19.32 -20.83
CA LEU A 334 8.98 -17.87 -20.89
C LEU A 334 10.41 -17.32 -20.79
N MET A 335 10.78 -16.44 -21.72
CA MET A 335 12.09 -15.79 -21.74
C MET A 335 11.93 -14.27 -21.72
N ILE A 336 12.87 -13.58 -21.07
CA ILE A 336 12.92 -12.12 -21.12
C ILE A 336 13.60 -11.71 -22.43
N MET A 337 12.79 -11.29 -23.39
CA MET A 337 13.28 -10.84 -24.70
C MET A 337 13.97 -9.49 -24.59
N GLU A 338 13.43 -8.58 -23.78
CA GLU A 338 14.04 -7.28 -23.54
C GLU A 338 13.83 -6.92 -22.07
N LYS A 339 14.90 -6.47 -21.41
CA LYS A 339 14.83 -5.81 -20.12
C LYS A 339 15.56 -4.48 -20.21
N ALA A 340 14.89 -3.41 -19.82
CA ALA A 340 15.55 -2.15 -19.53
C ALA A 340 15.39 -1.82 -18.04
N SER A 341 16.35 -1.11 -17.46
CA SER A 341 16.27 -0.64 -16.07
C SER A 341 17.07 0.62 -15.83
N VAL A 342 16.76 1.31 -14.75
CA VAL A 342 17.39 2.56 -14.33
C VAL A 342 17.79 2.51 -12.85
N VAL A 343 18.96 3.05 -12.55
CA VAL A 343 19.42 3.33 -11.19
C VAL A 343 19.63 4.82 -11.05
N TYR A 344 18.97 5.43 -10.08
CA TYR A 344 19.15 6.84 -9.76
C TYR A 344 20.23 7.03 -8.70
N ASP A 345 21.05 8.05 -8.86
CA ASP A 345 21.98 8.47 -7.82
C ASP A 345 21.33 9.40 -6.77
N GLU A 346 22.12 9.87 -5.80
CA GLU A 346 21.64 10.78 -4.74
C GLU A 346 21.11 12.14 -5.25
N TYR A 347 21.40 12.48 -6.51
CA TYR A 347 20.94 13.71 -7.17
C TYR A 347 19.73 13.47 -8.09
N GLY A 348 19.30 12.21 -8.24
CA GLY A 348 18.23 11.82 -9.14
C GLY A 348 18.68 11.64 -10.60
N ASP A 349 19.99 11.59 -10.87
CA ASP A 349 20.48 11.33 -12.21
C ASP A 349 20.43 9.81 -12.51
N GLY A 350 19.73 9.43 -13.58
CA GLY A 350 19.51 8.03 -13.95
C GLY A 350 20.65 7.44 -14.78
N THR A 351 21.10 6.23 -14.41
CA THR A 351 21.95 5.37 -15.25
C THR A 351 21.13 4.18 -15.72
N TYR A 352 21.02 4.00 -17.03
CA TYR A 352 20.18 2.99 -17.66
C TYR A 352 20.99 1.80 -18.17
N PHE A 353 20.35 0.63 -18.16
CA PHE A 353 20.93 -0.65 -18.53
C PHE A 353 19.95 -1.44 -19.40
N TYR A 354 20.49 -2.25 -20.31
CA TYR A 354 19.72 -3.16 -21.16
C TYR A 354 20.29 -4.58 -21.13
N GLU A 355 19.39 -5.56 -21.03
CA GLU A 355 19.69 -6.99 -21.11
C GLU A 355 18.67 -7.71 -21.98
N SER A 356 19.08 -8.82 -22.60
CA SER A 356 18.22 -9.67 -23.42
C SER A 356 18.68 -11.13 -23.39
N GLU A 357 17.72 -12.07 -23.43
CA GLU A 357 17.99 -13.50 -23.62
C GLU A 357 17.95 -13.95 -25.10
N ASP A 358 17.94 -13.01 -26.06
CA ASP A 358 17.90 -13.31 -27.50
C ASP A 358 19.23 -13.88 -28.06
N GLY A 359 20.28 -13.90 -27.24
CA GLY A 359 21.61 -14.39 -27.59
C GLY A 359 22.57 -13.32 -28.15
N GLY A 360 22.15 -12.06 -28.18
CA GLY A 360 22.99 -10.89 -28.46
C GLY A 360 23.92 -10.52 -27.30
N ASP A 361 24.96 -9.74 -27.60
CA ASP A 361 25.85 -9.14 -26.60
C ASP A 361 25.60 -7.63 -26.57
N TYR A 362 25.00 -7.18 -25.47
CA TYR A 362 24.61 -5.79 -25.23
C TYR A 362 25.49 -5.10 -24.18
N SER A 363 26.58 -5.75 -23.74
CA SER A 363 27.46 -5.23 -22.69
C SER A 363 28.14 -3.89 -23.03
N ALA A 364 28.14 -3.50 -24.30
CA ALA A 364 28.69 -2.24 -24.78
C ALA A 364 27.62 -1.18 -25.12
N MET A 365 26.33 -1.47 -24.88
CA MET A 365 25.25 -0.49 -25.09
C MET A 365 25.43 0.68 -24.11
N SER A 366 25.22 1.90 -24.61
CA SER A 366 25.35 3.09 -23.75
C SER A 366 24.12 3.28 -22.88
N SER A 367 24.27 4.03 -21.77
CA SER A 367 23.13 4.42 -20.94
C SER A 367 22.08 5.20 -21.75
N ALA A 368 22.49 6.08 -22.68
CA ALA A 368 21.55 6.85 -23.49
C ALA A 368 20.75 5.94 -24.45
N ASP A 369 21.39 4.96 -25.08
CA ASP A 369 20.68 3.99 -25.93
C ASP A 369 19.75 3.09 -25.08
N SER A 370 20.16 2.75 -23.86
CA SER A 370 19.35 1.95 -22.93
C SER A 370 18.13 2.72 -22.41
N GLU A 371 18.27 4.02 -22.18
CA GLU A 371 17.19 4.95 -21.84
C GLU A 371 16.15 5.02 -22.97
N GLU A 372 16.60 5.15 -24.23
CA GLU A 372 15.68 5.14 -25.38
C GLU A 372 14.86 3.83 -25.45
N VAL A 373 15.46 2.69 -25.09
CA VAL A 373 14.74 1.41 -25.04
C VAL A 373 13.80 1.35 -23.84
N PHE A 374 14.21 1.86 -22.67
CA PHE A 374 13.36 1.94 -21.49
C PHE A 374 12.07 2.71 -21.78
N ASP A 375 12.20 3.92 -22.35
CA ASP A 375 11.08 4.77 -22.72
C ASP A 375 10.16 4.09 -23.75
N GLN A 376 10.75 3.44 -24.77
CA GLN A 376 9.98 2.70 -25.77
C GLN A 376 9.18 1.56 -25.18
N LEU A 377 9.77 0.80 -24.25
CA LEU A 377 9.08 -0.31 -23.59
C LEU A 377 7.96 0.20 -22.68
N ILE A 378 8.16 1.32 -21.99
CA ILE A 378 7.14 1.96 -21.15
C ILE A 378 5.96 2.43 -22.02
N ASP A 379 6.24 3.13 -23.12
CA ASP A 379 5.21 3.54 -24.08
C ASP A 379 4.45 2.33 -24.66
N GLU A 380 5.16 1.24 -24.98
CA GLU A 380 4.55 0.01 -25.47
C GLU A 380 3.64 -0.62 -24.42
N MET A 381 4.06 -0.68 -23.16
CA MET A 381 3.26 -1.18 -22.05
C MET A 381 1.97 -0.37 -21.86
N PHE A 382 2.05 0.95 -21.83
CA PHE A 382 0.85 1.78 -21.60
C PHE A 382 -0.07 1.86 -22.82
N ALA A 383 0.43 1.57 -24.02
CA ALA A 383 -0.38 1.44 -25.22
C ALA A 383 -1.02 0.05 -25.39
N GLY A 384 -0.61 -0.94 -24.58
CA GLY A 384 -1.00 -2.33 -24.72
C GLY A 384 -2.35 -2.70 -24.12
N GLU A 385 -2.73 -3.97 -24.29
CA GLU A 385 -3.94 -4.53 -23.71
C GLU A 385 -3.66 -5.08 -22.31
N VAL A 386 -4.21 -4.44 -21.29
CA VAL A 386 -4.16 -4.94 -19.90
C VAL A 386 -4.84 -6.31 -19.84
N VAL A 387 -4.17 -7.29 -19.23
CA VAL A 387 -4.72 -8.63 -19.03
C VAL A 387 -5.89 -8.54 -18.06
N ASN A 388 -7.09 -8.91 -18.53
CA ASN A 388 -8.31 -8.89 -17.73
C ASN A 388 -8.59 -10.27 -17.12
N PHE A 389 -8.44 -10.38 -15.80
CA PHE A 389 -8.58 -11.61 -15.03
C PHE A 389 -10.03 -11.87 -14.61
N SER A 390 -10.45 -13.13 -14.62
CA SER A 390 -11.63 -13.58 -13.90
C SER A 390 -11.25 -13.94 -12.48
N VAL A 391 -12.02 -13.47 -11.49
CA VAL A 391 -11.76 -13.75 -10.07
C VAL A 391 -12.54 -14.97 -9.61
N VAL A 392 -11.90 -15.85 -8.85
CA VAL A 392 -12.54 -17.01 -8.22
C VAL A 392 -13.38 -16.53 -7.03
N GLU A 393 -14.68 -16.84 -7.04
CA GLU A 393 -15.66 -16.43 -6.02
C GLU A 393 -15.80 -17.35 -4.80
#